data_AF-A0A7C4E6U0-F1
#
_entry.id   AF-A0A7C4E6U0-F1
#
_cell.length_a   1.000
_cell.length_b   1.000
_cell.length_c   1.000
_cell.angle_alpha   90.00
_cell.angle_beta   90.00
_cell.angle_gamma   90.00
#
_symmetry.space_group_name_H-M   'P 1'
#
loop_
_entity.id
_entity.type
_entity.pdbx_description
1 polymer ?
#
loop_
_entity_poly.entity_id
_entity_poly.type
_entity_poly.pdbx_seq_one_letter_code
_entity_poly.pdbx_strand_id
1 'polypeptide(L)'
;MTVTDAGGGLVSFQFNNTGSSAASITDVYFGYFGANPNLIASISSIVNSSGVNFSTGAAPPALPGGNSITPPFVTITTLTADSNPPAQPNGVNPGEVLTIIVALNTGVSFADLINSLNAGNSAVGIHVQGFSGGGSESFVNNTPVPEPASLALFGTGLLGVAGVLRRRLRS
;
A
#
# COMPACT_ATOMS: atom_id res chain seq x y z
N MET A 1 1.69 -5.01 5.18
CA MET A 1 2.50 -5.28 3.99
C MET A 1 3.81 -5.89 4.44
N THR A 2 4.29 -6.93 3.76
CA THR A 2 5.60 -7.56 4.00
C THR A 2 6.45 -7.41 2.74
N VAL A 3 7.72 -7.02 2.89
CA VAL A 3 8.65 -6.82 1.76
C VAL A 3 9.81 -7.79 1.90
N THR A 4 10.09 -8.60 0.87
CA THR A 4 11.12 -9.64 0.91
C THR A 4 11.97 -9.65 -0.35
N ASP A 5 13.25 -9.97 -0.21
CA ASP A 5 14.13 -10.22 -1.35
C ASP A 5 13.72 -11.54 -2.03
N ALA A 6 13.36 -11.45 -3.32
CA ALA A 6 13.01 -12.62 -4.13
C ALA A 6 14.21 -13.12 -4.96
N GLY A 7 15.38 -12.49 -4.82
CA GLY A 7 16.59 -12.81 -5.55
C GLY A 7 16.60 -12.27 -6.99
N GLY A 8 17.78 -12.23 -7.62
CA GLY A 8 17.91 -11.86 -9.03
C GLY A 8 17.49 -10.43 -9.38
N GLY A 9 17.52 -9.52 -8.40
CA GLY A 9 17.01 -8.15 -8.57
C GLY A 9 15.49 -8.04 -8.50
N LEU A 10 14.81 -9.07 -8.01
CA LEU A 10 13.36 -9.08 -7.79
C LEU A 10 13.04 -8.86 -6.30
N VAL A 11 11.97 -8.12 -6.04
CA VAL A 11 11.49 -7.84 -4.69
C VAL A 11 10.01 -8.14 -4.60
N SER A 12 9.61 -8.90 -3.58
CA SER A 12 8.24 -9.31 -3.33
C SER A 12 7.58 -8.40 -2.30
N PHE A 13 6.44 -7.82 -2.66
CA PHE A 13 5.55 -7.06 -1.80
C PHE A 13 4.26 -7.86 -1.57
N GLN A 14 4.05 -8.29 -0.34
CA GLN A 14 2.84 -9.02 0.06
C GLN A 14 1.88 -8.10 0.81
N PHE A 15 0.63 -8.07 0.34
CA PHE A 15 -0.48 -7.31 0.90
C PHE A 15 -1.50 -8.29 1.48
N ASN A 16 -1.74 -8.13 2.78
CA ASN A 16 -2.67 -8.97 3.54
C ASN A 16 -3.68 -8.03 4.19
N ASN A 17 -4.96 -8.38 4.09
CA ASN A 17 -5.99 -7.69 4.84
C ASN A 17 -6.31 -8.52 6.10
N THR A 18 -5.82 -8.06 7.25
CA THR A 18 -6.00 -8.72 8.55
C THR A 18 -7.11 -8.09 9.38
N GLY A 19 -7.88 -7.14 8.82
CA GLY A 19 -8.99 -6.49 9.50
C GLY A 19 -10.18 -7.45 9.67
N SER A 20 -10.92 -7.31 10.77
CA SER A 20 -12.14 -8.11 11.00
C SER A 20 -13.40 -7.53 10.34
N SER A 21 -13.33 -6.27 9.89
CA SER A 21 -14.44 -5.56 9.27
C SER A 21 -14.38 -5.68 7.75
N ALA A 22 -15.53 -5.63 7.09
CA ALA A 22 -15.59 -5.56 5.63
C ALA A 22 -14.80 -4.34 5.13
N ALA A 23 -13.77 -4.62 4.33
CA ALA A 23 -12.93 -3.70 3.58
C ALA A 23 -12.11 -4.55 2.60
N SER A 24 -11.78 -4.03 1.43
CA SER A 24 -11.00 -4.75 0.42
C SER A 24 -9.94 -3.81 -0.16
N ILE A 25 -8.69 -4.26 -0.20
CA ILE A 25 -7.65 -3.51 -0.93
C ILE A 25 -7.94 -3.72 -2.41
N THR A 26 -8.30 -2.67 -3.13
CA THR A 26 -8.66 -2.76 -4.56
C THR A 26 -7.51 -2.31 -5.45
N ASP A 27 -6.64 -1.44 -4.95
CA ASP A 27 -5.55 -0.88 -5.74
C ASP A 27 -4.26 -0.81 -4.93
N VAL A 28 -3.13 -0.98 -5.62
CA VAL A 28 -1.78 -0.81 -5.10
C VAL A 28 -1.00 0.14 -6.00
N TYR A 29 -0.33 1.11 -5.40
CA TYR A 29 0.43 2.16 -6.08
C TYR A 29 1.85 2.19 -5.53
N PHE A 30 2.86 2.02 -6.38
CA PHE A 30 4.23 2.34 -6.01
C PHE A 30 4.51 3.81 -6.33
N GLY A 31 5.20 4.49 -5.41
CA GLY A 31 5.42 5.92 -5.49
C GLY A 31 6.59 6.39 -4.65
N TYR A 32 6.63 7.70 -4.44
CA TYR A 32 7.69 8.36 -3.71
C TYR A 32 7.20 9.68 -3.11
N PHE A 33 7.98 10.19 -2.16
CA PHE A 33 7.86 11.55 -1.65
C PHE A 33 9.08 12.36 -2.08
N GLY A 34 8.86 13.61 -2.49
CA GLY A 34 9.96 14.48 -2.93
C GLY A 34 10.57 14.05 -4.27
N ALA A 35 11.87 13.76 -4.31
CA ALA A 35 12.57 13.36 -5.52
C ALA A 35 12.39 11.86 -5.80
N ASN A 36 12.11 11.49 -7.05
CA ASN A 36 11.97 10.10 -7.44
C ASN A 36 13.31 9.36 -7.27
N PRO A 37 13.39 8.33 -6.40
CA PRO A 37 14.64 7.58 -6.19
C PRO A 37 14.97 6.64 -7.35
N ASN A 38 14.05 6.41 -8.29
CA ASN A 38 14.23 5.62 -9.51
C ASN A 38 14.85 4.22 -9.26
N LEU A 39 14.29 3.47 -8.31
CA LEU A 39 14.83 2.17 -7.88
C LEU A 39 14.12 0.97 -8.53
N ILE A 40 12.82 1.10 -8.80
CA ILE A 40 11.99 0.02 -9.35
C ILE A 40 11.81 0.25 -10.85
N ALA A 41 12.11 -0.78 -11.65
CA ALA A 41 12.02 -0.75 -13.10
C ALA A 41 10.60 -1.07 -13.60
N SER A 42 10.00 -2.14 -13.05
CA SER A 42 8.70 -2.66 -13.52
C SER A 42 8.03 -3.55 -12.47
N ILE A 43 6.72 -3.77 -12.64
CA ILE A 43 6.04 -4.92 -12.04
C ILE A 43 6.39 -6.14 -12.90
N SER A 44 7.09 -7.11 -12.31
CA SER A 44 7.50 -8.35 -12.98
C SER A 44 6.39 -9.40 -12.98
N SER A 45 5.63 -9.50 -11.90
CA SER A 45 4.49 -10.43 -11.83
C SER A 45 3.52 -10.07 -10.71
N ILE A 46 2.27 -10.47 -10.87
CA ILE A 46 1.22 -10.40 -9.85
C ILE A 46 0.76 -11.83 -9.55
N VAL A 47 0.82 -12.21 -8.28
CA VAL A 47 0.39 -13.52 -7.79
C VAL A 47 -0.85 -13.33 -6.93
N ASN A 48 -1.98 -13.80 -7.48
CA ASN A 48 -3.28 -13.74 -6.85
C ASN A 48 -3.51 -14.98 -5.97
N SER A 49 -3.96 -14.80 -4.73
CA SER A 49 -4.52 -15.91 -3.95
C SER A 49 -5.97 -16.19 -4.38
N SER A 50 -6.59 -17.22 -3.80
CA SER A 50 -8.01 -17.52 -4.05
C SER A 50 -8.87 -16.31 -3.65
N GLY A 51 -9.78 -15.89 -4.53
CA GLY A 51 -10.66 -14.73 -4.32
C GLY A 51 -10.08 -13.39 -4.79
N VAL A 52 -8.76 -13.30 -4.91
CA VAL A 52 -8.06 -12.12 -5.39
C VAL A 52 -7.90 -12.19 -6.92
N ASN A 53 -8.06 -11.06 -7.61
CA ASN A 53 -7.86 -10.99 -9.05
C ASN A 53 -7.40 -9.59 -9.48
N PHE A 54 -6.08 -9.38 -9.50
CA PHE A 54 -5.43 -8.14 -9.90
C PHE A 54 -4.78 -8.23 -11.28
N SER A 55 -4.71 -7.09 -11.96
CA SER A 55 -3.87 -6.84 -13.12
C SER A 55 -3.05 -5.55 -12.95
N THR A 56 -2.05 -5.34 -13.81
CA THR A 56 -1.25 -4.10 -13.80
C THR A 56 -2.04 -2.93 -14.37
N GLY A 57 -1.82 -1.74 -13.82
CA GLY A 57 -2.46 -0.50 -14.24
C GLY A 57 -3.72 -0.22 -13.43
N ALA A 58 -3.69 0.80 -12.59
CA ALA A 58 -4.84 1.21 -11.78
C ALA A 58 -5.70 2.28 -12.45
N ALA A 59 -7.01 2.23 -12.18
CA ALA A 59 -7.98 3.23 -12.60
C ALA A 59 -8.73 3.79 -11.37
N PRO A 60 -8.37 4.99 -10.86
CA PRO A 60 -7.51 6.00 -11.47
C PRO A 60 -6.01 5.69 -11.40
N PRO A 61 -5.19 6.25 -12.33
CA PRO A 61 -3.76 5.97 -12.42
C PRO A 61 -2.90 6.61 -11.31
N ALA A 62 -3.49 7.47 -10.49
CA ALA A 62 -2.85 8.08 -9.33
C ALA A 62 -3.68 7.77 -8.09
N LEU A 63 -3.01 7.54 -6.96
CA LEU A 63 -3.66 7.26 -5.69
C LEU A 63 -4.65 8.38 -5.32
N PRO A 64 -5.96 8.08 -5.15
CA PRO A 64 -6.93 9.08 -4.71
C PRO A 64 -6.50 9.74 -3.40
N GLY A 65 -6.44 11.07 -3.37
CA GLY A 65 -6.01 11.83 -2.20
C GLY A 65 -4.49 11.84 -1.95
N GLY A 66 -3.66 11.12 -2.72
CA GLY A 66 -2.20 11.12 -2.52
C GLY A 66 -1.55 12.51 -2.65
N ASN A 67 -2.14 13.38 -3.47
CA ASN A 67 -1.69 14.76 -3.68
C ASN A 67 -2.01 15.72 -2.52
N SER A 68 -2.85 15.34 -1.57
CA SER A 68 -3.18 16.17 -0.39
C SER A 68 -2.26 15.88 0.81
N ILE A 69 -1.43 14.84 0.73
CA ILE A 69 -0.39 14.52 1.72
C ILE A 69 0.72 15.58 1.63
N THR A 70 1.39 15.89 2.74
CA THR A 70 2.54 16.81 2.77
C THR A 70 3.77 16.11 3.35
N PRO A 71 4.86 15.92 2.57
CA PRO A 71 4.96 16.13 1.12
C PRO A 71 3.98 15.23 0.32
N PRO A 72 3.65 15.58 -0.94
CA PRO A 72 2.68 14.82 -1.73
C PRO A 72 3.23 13.44 -2.08
N PHE A 73 2.35 12.43 -2.01
CA PHE A 73 2.65 11.10 -2.55
C PHE A 73 2.54 11.16 -4.07
N VAL A 74 3.65 10.90 -4.76
CA VAL A 74 3.69 10.89 -6.22
C VAL A 74 3.68 9.44 -6.71
N THR A 75 2.62 9.08 -7.43
CA THR A 75 2.49 7.75 -8.03
C THR A 75 3.42 7.59 -9.24
N ILE A 76 4.12 6.47 -9.34
CA ILE A 76 4.76 6.03 -10.57
C ILE A 76 3.71 5.26 -11.36
N THR A 77 3.10 5.91 -12.36
CA THR A 77 1.88 5.40 -13.03
C THR A 77 2.06 4.04 -13.71
N THR A 78 3.28 3.68 -14.10
CA THR A 78 3.64 2.37 -14.66
C THR A 78 3.81 1.26 -13.62
N LEU A 79 3.83 1.61 -12.33
CA LEU A 79 3.98 0.69 -11.20
C LEU A 79 2.71 0.74 -10.35
N THR A 80 1.60 0.36 -10.95
CA THR A 80 0.29 0.30 -10.28
C THR A 80 -0.39 -1.03 -10.58
N ALA A 81 -1.27 -1.47 -9.70
CA ALA A 81 -2.07 -2.68 -9.88
C ALA A 81 -3.47 -2.47 -9.31
N ASP A 82 -4.48 -3.03 -9.97
CA ASP A 82 -5.89 -2.88 -9.63
C ASP A 82 -6.61 -4.22 -9.76
N SER A 83 -7.57 -4.42 -8.86
CA SER A 83 -8.55 -5.48 -8.89
C SER A 83 -9.42 -5.41 -10.15
N ASN A 84 -9.43 -6.47 -10.93
CA ASN A 84 -10.28 -6.56 -12.11
C ASN A 84 -11.77 -6.47 -11.69
N PRO A 85 -12.65 -5.82 -12.48
CA PRO A 85 -14.05 -5.68 -12.12
C PRO A 85 -14.77 -7.02 -11.84
N PRO A 86 -15.67 -7.08 -10.83
CA PRO A 86 -15.96 -6.02 -9.87
C PRO A 86 -14.83 -5.84 -8.84
N ALA A 87 -14.44 -4.59 -8.57
CA ALA A 87 -13.24 -4.26 -7.78
C ALA A 87 -13.26 -4.86 -6.37
N GLN A 88 -14.24 -4.51 -5.52
CA GLN A 88 -14.27 -4.95 -4.11
C GLN A 88 -14.32 -6.49 -3.93
N PRO A 89 -15.16 -7.25 -4.66
CA PRO A 89 -15.17 -8.71 -4.55
C PRO A 89 -13.86 -9.38 -5.00
N ASN A 90 -13.13 -8.77 -5.94
CA ASN A 90 -11.88 -9.29 -6.50
C ASN A 90 -10.62 -8.67 -5.88
N GLY A 91 -10.79 -7.72 -4.96
CA GLY A 91 -9.71 -7.11 -4.20
C GLY A 91 -9.13 -8.06 -3.15
N VAL A 92 -8.37 -7.53 -2.19
CA VAL A 92 -7.86 -8.30 -1.06
C VAL A 92 -8.80 -8.12 0.15
N ASN A 93 -9.74 -9.04 0.31
CA ASN A 93 -10.67 -9.08 1.43
C ASN A 93 -10.02 -9.69 2.69
N PRO A 94 -10.67 -9.60 3.88
CA PRO A 94 -10.13 -10.17 5.10
C PRO A 94 -9.70 -11.63 4.96
N GLY A 95 -8.45 -11.92 5.32
CA GLY A 95 -7.86 -13.26 5.22
C GLY A 95 -7.26 -13.62 3.86
N GLU A 96 -7.40 -12.75 2.86
CA GLU A 96 -6.82 -12.94 1.53
C GLU A 96 -5.45 -12.26 1.40
N VAL A 97 -4.70 -12.68 0.38
CA VAL A 97 -3.33 -12.26 0.12
C VAL A 97 -3.12 -11.89 -1.34
N LEU A 98 -2.47 -10.76 -1.60
CA LEU A 98 -1.92 -10.39 -2.90
C LEU A 98 -0.41 -10.31 -2.80
N THR A 99 0.31 -10.84 -3.78
CA THR A 99 1.76 -10.63 -3.89
C THR A 99 2.08 -9.95 -5.21
N ILE A 100 2.78 -8.81 -5.15
CA ILE A 100 3.32 -8.11 -6.31
C ILE A 100 4.83 -8.23 -6.28
N ILE A 101 5.40 -8.78 -7.34
CA ILE A 101 6.85 -8.89 -7.52
C ILE A 101 7.28 -7.81 -8.49
N VAL A 102 8.24 -6.99 -8.07
CA VAL A 102 8.82 -5.92 -8.86
C VAL A 102 10.26 -6.24 -9.24
N ALA A 103 10.69 -5.77 -10.40
CA ALA A 103 12.09 -5.79 -10.79
C ALA A 103 12.76 -4.46 -10.41
N LEU A 104 13.94 -4.55 -9.81
CA LEU A 104 14.79 -3.40 -9.53
C LEU A 104 15.53 -2.96 -10.81
N ASN A 105 15.87 -1.68 -10.88
CA ASN A 105 16.75 -1.17 -11.93
C ASN A 105 18.14 -1.84 -11.84
N THR A 106 18.82 -1.98 -12.98
CA THR A 106 20.18 -2.55 -13.02
C THR A 106 21.12 -1.80 -12.05
N GLY A 107 21.79 -2.55 -11.18
CA GLY A 107 22.71 -2.01 -10.18
C GLY A 107 22.06 -1.59 -8.86
N VAL A 108 20.72 -1.68 -8.75
CA VAL A 108 19.99 -1.45 -7.50
C VAL A 108 19.83 -2.77 -6.74
N SER A 109 20.16 -2.75 -5.46
CA SER A 109 20.01 -3.89 -4.55
C SER A 109 18.71 -3.83 -3.75
N PHE A 110 18.31 -4.97 -3.16
CA PHE A 110 17.22 -5.01 -2.20
C PHE A 110 17.45 -4.03 -1.02
N ALA A 111 18.70 -3.94 -0.55
CA ALA A 111 19.06 -3.03 0.54
C ALA A 111 18.83 -1.55 0.17
N ASP A 112 19.10 -1.14 -1.08
CA ASP A 112 18.84 0.22 -1.54
C ASP A 112 17.34 0.55 -1.49
N LEU A 113 16.50 -0.39 -1.93
CA LEU A 113 15.04 -0.23 -1.86
C LEU A 113 14.54 -0.16 -0.42
N ILE A 114 15.01 -1.04 0.47
CA ILE A 114 14.63 -1.02 1.88
C ILE A 114 15.09 0.27 2.56
N ASN A 115 16.30 0.74 2.29
CA ASN A 115 16.80 2.02 2.79
C ASN A 115 15.93 3.19 2.31
N SER A 116 15.54 3.17 1.03
CA SER A 116 14.66 4.20 0.44
C SER A 116 13.26 4.19 1.06
N LEU A 117 12.68 3.01 1.29
CA LEU A 117 11.39 2.84 1.97
C LEU A 117 11.47 3.31 3.43
N ASN A 118 12.57 3.00 4.13
CA ASN A 118 12.77 3.39 5.53
C ASN A 118 13.00 4.90 5.70
N ALA A 119 13.68 5.53 4.74
CA ALA A 119 13.87 6.96 4.69
C ALA A 119 12.61 7.74 4.25
N GLY A 120 11.59 7.04 3.74
CA GLY A 120 10.39 7.67 3.17
C GLY A 120 10.61 8.29 1.81
N ASN A 121 11.68 7.94 1.10
CA ASN A 121 11.90 8.37 -0.27
C ASN A 121 11.03 7.54 -1.22
N SER A 122 11.06 6.21 -1.08
CA SER A 122 10.10 5.31 -1.72
C SER A 122 8.88 5.11 -0.83
N ALA A 123 7.72 4.92 -1.44
CA ALA A 123 6.47 4.68 -0.74
C ALA A 123 5.54 3.76 -1.54
N VAL A 124 4.60 3.13 -0.84
CA VAL A 124 3.55 2.28 -1.37
C VAL A 124 2.21 2.77 -0.84
N GLY A 125 1.32 3.11 -1.76
CA GLY A 125 -0.06 3.47 -1.49
C GLY A 125 -1.01 2.32 -1.76
N ILE A 126 -2.13 2.28 -1.06
CA ILE A 126 -3.26 1.38 -1.32
C ILE A 126 -4.56 2.16 -1.35
N HIS A 127 -5.48 1.78 -2.22
CA HIS A 127 -6.87 2.20 -2.16
C HIS A 127 -7.73 1.05 -1.63
N VAL A 128 -8.58 1.36 -0.66
CA VAL A 128 -9.40 0.39 0.05
C VAL A 128 -10.87 0.78 -0.11
N GLN A 129 -11.70 -0.18 -0.52
CA GLN A 129 -13.13 0.02 -0.75
C GLN A 129 -13.96 -0.97 0.08
N GLY A 130 -15.28 -0.73 0.13
CA GLY A 130 -16.20 -1.71 0.69
C GLY A 130 -16.27 -1.71 2.22
N PHE A 131 -15.97 -0.57 2.85
CA PHE A 131 -16.21 -0.38 4.28
C PHE A 131 -17.69 -0.63 4.63
N SER A 132 -17.95 -1.08 5.86
CA SER A 132 -19.32 -1.37 6.35
C SER A 132 -20.33 -0.22 6.17
N GLY A 133 -19.87 1.04 6.11
CA GLY A 133 -20.71 2.21 5.86
C GLY A 133 -20.77 2.64 4.39
N GLY A 134 -20.18 1.87 3.48
CA GLY A 134 -19.84 2.29 2.13
C GLY A 134 -18.57 3.15 2.09
N GLY A 135 -18.20 3.58 0.88
CA GLY A 135 -17.07 4.49 0.64
C GLY A 135 -15.73 3.79 0.43
N SER A 136 -14.68 4.62 0.38
CA SER A 136 -13.31 4.20 0.17
C SER A 136 -12.33 5.14 0.87
N GLU A 137 -11.15 4.62 1.15
CA GLU A 137 -10.06 5.33 1.82
C GLU A 137 -8.73 4.97 1.14
N SER A 138 -7.79 5.90 1.14
CA SER A 138 -6.43 5.68 0.65
C SER A 138 -5.45 5.71 1.80
N PHE A 139 -4.48 4.80 1.78
CA PHE A 139 -3.42 4.72 2.77
C PHE A 139 -2.06 4.70 2.09
N VAL A 140 -1.03 5.21 2.75
CA VAL A 140 0.37 5.09 2.33
C VAL A 140 1.13 4.44 3.47
N ASN A 141 2.14 3.63 3.16
CA ASN A 141 2.95 2.96 4.18
C ASN A 141 3.60 3.98 5.14
N ASN A 142 3.67 3.60 6.43
CA ASN A 142 4.45 4.34 7.41
C ASN A 142 5.95 4.06 7.22
N THR A 143 6.76 5.04 7.64
CA THR A 143 8.23 4.94 7.70
C THR A 143 8.65 4.81 9.17
N PRO A 144 9.64 3.97 9.50
CA PRO A 144 10.28 2.97 8.63
C PRO A 144 9.36 1.77 8.32
N VAL A 145 9.59 1.11 7.17
CA VAL A 145 8.89 -0.13 6.83
C VAL A 145 9.47 -1.23 7.73
N PRO A 146 8.65 -1.95 8.53
CA PRO A 146 9.16 -2.99 9.40
C PRO A 146 9.90 -4.04 8.56
N GLU A 147 11.17 -4.28 8.90
CA GLU A 147 11.89 -5.43 8.35
C GLU A 147 11.11 -6.71 8.70
N PRO A 148 11.16 -7.77 7.86
CA PRO A 148 10.50 -9.04 8.14
C PRO A 148 11.10 -9.79 9.34
N ALA A 149 10.97 -9.23 10.53
CA ALA A 149 11.25 -9.83 11.82
C ALA A 149 10.60 -9.02 12.97
N SER A 150 9.41 -8.41 12.79
CA SER A 150 8.47 -8.11 13.89
C SER A 150 7.13 -7.58 13.38
N LEU A 151 6.08 -8.31 13.76
CA LEU A 151 4.67 -7.98 13.62
C LEU A 151 4.31 -6.62 14.25
N ALA A 152 3.20 -6.04 13.75
CA ALA A 152 2.40 -4.91 14.26
C ALA A 152 2.67 -3.52 13.64
N LEU A 153 1.89 -3.18 12.61
CA LEU A 153 1.51 -1.78 12.34
C LEU A 153 0.08 -1.58 12.85
N PHE A 154 -0.07 -1.30 14.15
CA PHE A 154 -1.30 -0.74 14.70
C PHE A 154 -1.33 0.77 14.45
N GLY A 155 -2.52 1.24 14.08
CA GLY A 155 -2.72 2.52 13.42
C GLY A 155 -2.47 3.76 14.25
N THR A 156 -2.04 4.81 13.55
CA THR A 156 -2.20 6.19 13.98
C THR A 156 -2.88 6.95 12.84
N GLY A 157 -4.20 6.78 12.75
CA GLY A 157 -5.09 7.54 11.85
C GLY A 157 -6.32 8.11 12.58
N LEU A 158 -6.24 8.31 13.89
CA LEU A 158 -7.33 8.88 14.70
C LEU A 158 -6.84 10.03 15.59
N LEU A 159 -6.25 11.06 14.98
CA LEU A 159 -6.33 12.40 15.55
C LEU A 159 -7.68 12.99 15.15
N GLY A 160 -8.72 12.69 15.93
CA GLY A 160 -10.05 13.21 15.58
C GLY A 160 -11.24 12.94 16.50
N VAL A 161 -11.16 12.21 17.63
CA VAL A 161 -12.36 12.06 18.51
C VAL A 161 -12.05 12.08 20.02
N ALA A 162 -10.83 12.40 20.47
CA ALA A 162 -10.57 12.59 21.91
C ALA A 162 -11.13 13.92 22.46
N GLY A 163 -11.53 14.87 21.58
CA GLY A 163 -12.08 16.16 21.97
C GLY A 163 -13.57 16.15 22.33
N VAL A 164 -14.34 15.14 21.91
CA VAL A 164 -15.80 15.14 22.08
C VAL A 164 -16.23 14.52 23.43
N LEU A 165 -15.40 13.68 24.04
CA LEU A 165 -15.70 13.05 25.34
C LEU A 165 -15.44 13.95 26.57
N ARG A 166 -14.82 15.13 26.42
CA ARG A 166 -14.61 16.06 27.54
C ARG A 166 -15.82 16.97 27.85
N ARG A 167 -16.90 16.91 27.08
CA ARG A 167 -18.08 17.79 27.30
C ARG A 167 -19.19 17.19 28.16
N ARG A 168 -18.99 16.04 28.80
CA ARG A 168 -20.01 15.43 29.68
C ARG A 168 -19.58 15.16 31.12
N LEU A 169 -18.50 15.77 31.61
CA LEU A 169 -18.08 15.62 33.01
C LEU A 169 -17.68 16.92 33.73
N ARG A 170 -18.08 18.09 33.23
CA ARG A 170 -18.05 19.34 34.02
C ARG A 170 -19.23 20.24 33.66
N SER A 171 -19.92 20.67 34.72
CA SER A 171 -21.15 21.47 34.88
C SER A 171 -22.47 20.77 34.58
#